data_AF-A0A975SQP4-F1
#
_entry.id   AF-A0A975SQP4-F1
#
_cell.length_a   1.000
_cell.length_b   1.000
_cell.length_c   1.000
_cell.angle_alpha   90.00
_cell.angle_beta   90.00
_cell.angle_gamma   90.00
#
_symmetry.space_group_name_H-M   'P 1'
#
loop_
_entity.id
_entity.type
_entity.pdbx_description
1 polymer ?
#
loop_
_entity_poly.entity_id
_entity_poly.type
_entity_poly.pdbx_seq_one_letter_code
_entity_poly.pdbx_strand_id
1 'polypeptide(L)'
;MSEGAVETGPLARLLGGSEDGAAAQEIRQLWDQGRRPAARLAARCAELTRLAAQAPDQGLPPDWVGGANLGSGTGLARVETARGPLLHILQVKDERILHYGIIAPTEWNFHPQGAFITDVTGLQAPDREAARHLAEGLALSLDPCVEWSLTWDEGGEAPRGGRHA
;
A
#
# COMPACT_ATOMS: atom_id res chain seq x y z
N MET A 1 7.31 -18.47 9.89
CA MET A 1 6.75 -17.63 8.81
C MET A 1 7.39 -16.27 8.99
N SER A 2 8.26 -15.83 8.08
CA SER A 2 8.78 -14.46 8.17
C SER A 2 7.60 -13.53 7.92
N GLU A 3 7.17 -12.78 8.93
CA GLU A 3 6.24 -11.66 8.77
C GLU A 3 6.97 -10.58 7.97
N GLY A 4 6.97 -10.75 6.64
CA GLY A 4 7.44 -9.72 5.71
C GLY A 4 6.49 -8.54 5.80
N ALA A 5 7.05 -7.34 5.66
CA ALA A 5 6.26 -6.12 5.61
C ALA A 5 5.17 -6.23 4.54
N VAL A 6 3.95 -5.87 4.92
CA VAL A 6 2.78 -5.96 4.05
C VAL A 6 2.73 -4.69 3.20
N GLU A 7 3.03 -4.84 1.91
CA GLU A 7 2.74 -3.82 0.90
C GLU A 7 1.36 -4.07 0.30
N THR A 8 0.64 -3.01 -0.01
CA THR A 8 -0.64 -3.06 -0.72
C THR A 8 -0.61 -2.23 -2.00
N GLY A 9 -1.51 -2.54 -2.94
CA GLY A 9 -1.65 -1.85 -4.22
C GLY A 9 -1.29 -2.71 -5.42
N PRO A 10 -1.05 -2.09 -6.59
CA PRO A 10 -0.91 -2.81 -7.86
C PRO A 10 0.24 -3.82 -7.86
N LEU A 11 1.38 -3.47 -7.23
CA LEU A 11 2.52 -4.36 -7.10
C LEU A 11 2.14 -5.63 -6.32
N ALA A 12 1.52 -5.48 -5.15
CA ALA A 12 1.10 -6.59 -4.31
C ALA A 12 0.08 -7.50 -5.03
N ARG A 13 -0.86 -6.93 -5.78
CA ARG A 13 -1.83 -7.69 -6.57
C ARG A 13 -1.17 -8.48 -7.70
N LEU A 14 -0.26 -7.87 -8.45
CA LEU A 14 0.42 -8.53 -9.57
C LEU A 14 1.40 -9.61 -9.10
N LEU A 15 2.13 -9.37 -8.01
CA LEU A 15 3.09 -10.33 -7.49
C LEU A 15 2.44 -11.48 -6.70
N GLY A 16 1.30 -11.21 -6.05
CA GLY A 16 0.51 -12.20 -5.31
C GLY A 16 -0.48 -12.98 -6.17
N GLY A 17 -0.76 -12.52 -7.38
CA GLY A 17 -1.58 -13.24 -8.37
C GLY A 17 -0.81 -14.35 -9.09
N SER A 18 -1.55 -15.25 -9.75
CA SER A 18 -0.99 -16.30 -10.63
C SER A 18 -0.66 -15.78 -12.04
N GLU A 19 -0.50 -14.47 -12.22
CA GLU A 19 -0.24 -13.87 -13.54
C GLU A 19 1.25 -14.01 -13.88
N ASP A 20 1.59 -14.99 -14.73
CA ASP A 20 2.95 -15.23 -15.24
C ASP A 20 3.18 -14.58 -16.62
N GLY A 21 2.80 -13.30 -16.74
CA GLY A 21 3.04 -12.50 -17.94
C GLY A 21 4.43 -11.87 -18.00
N ALA A 22 4.86 -11.43 -19.20
CA ALA A 22 6.13 -10.71 -19.39
C ALA A 22 6.26 -9.48 -18.46
N ALA A 23 5.16 -8.74 -18.25
CA ALA A 23 5.14 -7.61 -17.32
C ALA A 23 5.42 -8.04 -15.86
N ALA A 24 4.85 -9.16 -15.40
CA ALA A 24 5.11 -9.67 -14.06
C ALA A 24 6.57 -10.11 -13.89
N GLN A 25 7.19 -10.70 -14.91
CA GLN A 25 8.61 -11.07 -14.91
C GLN A 25 9.51 -9.83 -14.83
N GLU A 26 9.24 -8.79 -15.62
CA GLU A 26 9.97 -7.52 -15.57
C GLU A 26 9.84 -6.86 -14.19
N ILE A 27 8.63 -6.82 -13.63
CA ILE A 27 8.38 -6.26 -12.29
C ILE A 27 9.14 -7.03 -11.22
N ARG A 28 9.13 -8.37 -11.25
CA ARG A 28 9.92 -9.22 -10.33
C ARG A 28 11.41 -8.95 -10.47
N GLN A 29 11.91 -8.83 -11.69
CA GLN A 29 13.32 -8.52 -11.93
C GLN A 29 13.72 -7.14 -11.35
N LEU A 30 12.90 -6.11 -11.55
CA LEU A 30 13.11 -4.79 -10.95
C LEU A 30 13.10 -4.86 -9.42
N TRP A 31 12.18 -5.64 -8.85
CA TRP A 31 12.12 -5.88 -7.41
C TRP A 31 13.37 -6.59 -6.89
N ASP A 32 13.81 -7.67 -7.53
CA ASP A 32 14.98 -8.43 -7.08
C ASP A 32 16.28 -7.61 -7.19
N GLN A 33 16.34 -6.66 -8.12
CA GLN A 33 17.42 -5.68 -8.24
C GLN A 33 17.39 -4.55 -7.19
N GLY A 34 16.42 -4.56 -6.27
CA GLY A 34 16.24 -3.50 -5.29
C GLY A 34 15.68 -2.20 -5.87
N ARG A 35 15.21 -2.20 -7.13
CA ARG A 35 14.68 -1.01 -7.81
C ARG A 35 13.21 -0.79 -7.46
N ARG A 36 12.91 -0.64 -6.16
CA ARG A 36 11.55 -0.54 -5.60
C ARG A 36 10.67 0.48 -6.33
N PRO A 37 11.12 1.73 -6.57
CA PRO A 37 10.27 2.69 -7.26
C PRO A 37 9.90 2.29 -8.69
N ALA A 38 10.86 1.72 -9.42
CA ALA A 38 10.65 1.26 -10.79
C ALA A 38 9.68 0.08 -10.83
N ALA A 39 9.82 -0.89 -9.93
CA ALA A 39 8.92 -2.03 -9.82
C ALA A 39 7.46 -1.58 -9.56
N ARG A 40 7.26 -0.65 -8.62
CA ARG A 40 5.92 -0.10 -8.31
C ARG A 40 5.31 0.67 -9.47
N LEU A 41 6.10 1.49 -10.17
CA LEU A 41 5.63 2.22 -11.34
C LEU A 41 5.25 1.27 -12.49
N ALA A 42 6.11 0.29 -12.78
CA ALA A 42 5.82 -0.72 -13.80
C ALA A 42 4.54 -1.51 -13.47
N ALA A 43 4.34 -1.87 -12.20
CA ALA A 43 3.11 -2.52 -11.73
C ALA A 43 1.86 -1.65 -11.95
N ARG A 44 1.91 -0.34 -11.66
CA ARG A 44 0.81 0.58 -11.96
C ARG A 44 0.51 0.65 -13.45
N CYS A 45 1.53 0.78 -14.29
CA CYS A 45 1.36 0.83 -15.74
C CYS A 45 0.74 -0.46 -16.27
N ALA A 46 1.24 -1.62 -15.84
CA ALA A 46 0.71 -2.92 -16.23
C ALA A 46 -0.77 -3.08 -15.82
N GLU A 47 -1.12 -2.70 -14.59
CA GLU A 47 -2.51 -2.76 -14.14
C GLU A 47 -3.41 -1.79 -14.91
N LEU A 48 -2.94 -0.56 -15.16
CA LEU A 48 -3.68 0.42 -15.96
C LEU A 48 -3.92 -0.07 -17.38
N THR A 49 -2.90 -0.64 -18.04
CA THR A 49 -3.05 -1.24 -19.38
C THR A 49 -4.04 -2.40 -19.37
N ARG A 50 -3.99 -3.27 -18.36
CA ARG A 50 -4.92 -4.39 -18.19
C ARG A 50 -6.36 -3.90 -18.04
N LEU A 51 -6.59 -2.91 -17.17
CA LEU A 51 -7.93 -2.33 -16.95
C LEU A 51 -8.44 -1.59 -18.18
N ALA A 52 -7.57 -0.83 -18.87
CA ALA A 52 -7.94 -0.11 -20.09
C ALA A 52 -8.28 -1.05 -21.26
N ALA A 53 -7.79 -2.29 -21.24
CA ALA A 53 -8.10 -3.31 -22.25
C ALA A 53 -9.43 -4.06 -21.96
N GLN A 54 -10.04 -3.89 -20.78
CA GLN A 54 -11.32 -4.54 -20.46
C GLN A 54 -12.47 -3.90 -21.24
N ALA A 55 -13.41 -4.72 -21.69
CA ALA A 55 -14.61 -4.23 -22.36
C ALA A 55 -15.51 -3.49 -21.34
N PRO A 56 -16.23 -2.42 -21.74
CA PRO A 56 -17.02 -1.61 -20.80
C PRO A 56 -18.12 -2.37 -20.03
N ASP A 57 -18.54 -3.52 -20.55
CA ASP A 57 -19.55 -4.42 -19.97
C ASP A 57 -18.95 -5.49 -19.06
N GLN A 58 -17.63 -5.70 -19.10
CA GLN A 58 -16.92 -6.44 -18.07
C GLN A 58 -16.81 -5.53 -16.86
N GLY A 59 -17.70 -5.74 -15.87
CA GLY A 59 -17.64 -5.05 -14.59
C GLY A 59 -16.29 -5.25 -13.87
N LEU A 60 -16.17 -4.68 -12.66
CA LEU A 60 -14.96 -4.83 -11.86
C LEU A 60 -14.62 -6.32 -11.62
N PRO A 61 -13.33 -6.67 -11.47
CA PRO A 61 -12.96 -8.02 -11.08
C PRO A 61 -13.72 -8.46 -9.82
N PRO A 62 -14.24 -9.71 -9.77
CA PRO A 62 -15.17 -10.13 -8.72
C PRO A 62 -14.60 -10.01 -7.30
N ASP A 63 -13.28 -10.15 -7.14
CA ASP A 63 -12.61 -10.11 -5.83
C ASP A 63 -12.24 -8.69 -5.36
N TRP A 64 -12.56 -7.67 -6.16
CA TRP A 64 -12.25 -6.28 -5.85
C TRP A 64 -13.26 -5.64 -4.90
N VAL A 65 -14.47 -6.16 -4.82
CA VAL A 65 -15.50 -5.66 -3.89
C VAL A 65 -16.00 -6.83 -3.07
N GLY A 66 -15.91 -6.70 -1.75
CA GLY A 66 -16.35 -7.73 -0.82
C GLY A 66 -17.03 -7.13 0.40
N GLY A 67 -17.94 -7.91 0.99
CA GLY A 67 -18.59 -7.56 2.25
C GLY A 67 -18.75 -8.78 3.14
N ALA A 68 -18.68 -8.57 4.45
CA ALA A 68 -18.91 -9.61 5.44
C ALA A 68 -19.79 -9.09 6.57
N ASN A 69 -20.77 -9.89 6.98
CA ASN A 69 -21.53 -9.65 8.20
C ASN A 69 -20.75 -10.26 9.38
N LEU A 70 -20.36 -9.42 10.33
CA LEU A 70 -19.59 -9.81 11.52
C LEU A 70 -20.49 -10.09 12.74
N GLY A 71 -21.80 -9.99 12.59
CA GLY A 71 -22.80 -10.18 13.65
C GLY A 71 -23.08 -8.90 14.45
N SER A 72 -24.15 -8.92 15.26
CA SER A 72 -24.50 -7.83 16.18
C SER A 72 -24.63 -6.45 15.51
N GLY A 73 -25.18 -6.43 14.30
CA GLY A 73 -25.31 -5.22 13.49
C GLY A 73 -23.99 -4.71 12.88
N THR A 74 -22.90 -5.48 12.95
CA THR A 74 -21.58 -5.10 12.44
C THR A 74 -21.36 -5.65 11.03
N GLY A 75 -20.95 -4.78 10.11
CA GLY A 75 -20.55 -5.13 8.75
C GLY A 75 -19.13 -4.67 8.45
N LEU A 76 -18.44 -5.43 7.62
CA LEU A 76 -17.18 -5.08 6.97
C LEU A 76 -17.41 -4.97 5.47
N ALA A 77 -16.88 -3.92 4.85
CA ALA A 77 -16.75 -3.79 3.41
C ALA A 77 -15.28 -3.60 3.04
N ARG A 78 -14.85 -4.24 1.95
CA ARG A 78 -13.53 -4.07 1.35
C ARG A 78 -13.71 -3.70 -0.12
N VAL A 79 -12.97 -2.69 -0.55
CA VAL A 79 -12.89 -2.28 -1.95
C VAL A 79 -11.44 -2.14 -2.36
N GLU A 80 -11.02 -2.81 -3.43
CA GLU A 80 -9.72 -2.58 -4.06
C GLU A 80 -9.72 -1.22 -4.77
N THR A 81 -8.71 -0.41 -4.45
CA THR A 81 -8.47 0.89 -5.07
C THR A 81 -7.15 0.89 -5.84
N ALA A 82 -6.86 1.99 -6.52
CA ALA A 82 -5.57 2.21 -7.18
C ALA A 82 -4.37 2.08 -6.23
N ARG A 83 -4.56 2.28 -4.92
CA ARG A 83 -3.49 2.25 -3.90
C ARG A 83 -3.50 0.99 -3.02
N GLY A 84 -4.49 0.11 -3.19
CA GLY A 84 -4.69 -1.07 -2.35
C GLY A 84 -6.10 -1.16 -1.75
N PRO A 85 -6.34 -2.07 -0.79
CA PRO A 85 -7.65 -2.28 -0.21
C PRO A 85 -8.03 -1.13 0.73
N LEU A 86 -9.22 -0.59 0.55
CA LEU A 86 -9.92 0.29 1.47
C LEU A 86 -10.94 -0.53 2.26
N LEU A 87 -10.85 -0.51 3.59
CA LEU A 87 -11.76 -1.24 4.46
C LEU A 87 -12.67 -0.26 5.20
N HIS A 88 -13.95 -0.59 5.27
CA HIS A 88 -14.93 0.08 6.11
C HIS A 88 -15.53 -0.92 7.08
N ILE A 89 -15.47 -0.65 8.37
CA ILE A 89 -16.17 -1.42 9.40
C ILE A 89 -17.20 -0.53 10.06
N LEU A 90 -18.43 -0.99 10.18
CA LEU A 90 -19.51 -0.21 10.77
C LEU A 90 -20.46 -1.07 11.59
N GLN A 91 -20.97 -0.53 12.69
CA GLN A 91 -21.99 -1.17 13.51
C GLN A 91 -23.26 -0.33 13.48
N VAL A 92 -24.40 -0.96 13.16
CA VAL A 92 -25.72 -0.33 13.14
C VAL A 92 -26.63 -0.93 14.21
N LYS A 93 -27.36 -0.07 14.90
CA LYS A 93 -28.42 -0.45 15.85
C LYS A 93 -29.53 0.59 15.77
N ASP A 94 -30.79 0.13 15.77
CA ASP A 94 -31.97 1.01 15.75
C ASP A 94 -31.87 2.08 14.64
N GLU A 95 -31.48 1.65 13.44
CA GLU A 95 -31.28 2.48 12.23
C GLU A 95 -30.20 3.57 12.36
N ARG A 96 -29.32 3.48 13.36
CA ARG A 96 -28.22 4.44 13.61
C ARG A 96 -26.86 3.75 13.56
N ILE A 97 -25.86 4.47 13.05
CA ILE A 97 -24.46 4.05 13.13
C ILE A 97 -23.96 4.27 14.56
N LEU A 98 -23.58 3.19 15.24
CA LEU A 98 -22.96 3.22 16.57
C LEU A 98 -21.45 3.37 16.50
N HIS A 99 -20.82 2.65 15.56
CA HIS A 99 -19.37 2.68 15.35
C HIS A 99 -19.09 2.71 13.86
N TYR A 100 -18.04 3.44 13.47
CA TYR A 100 -17.56 3.51 12.11
C TYR A 100 -16.04 3.63 12.11
N GLY A 101 -15.37 2.73 11.41
CA GLY A 101 -13.93 2.70 11.23
C GLY A 101 -13.58 2.57 9.77
N ILE A 102 -12.50 3.20 9.37
CA ILE A 102 -11.93 3.12 8.02
C ILE A 102 -10.48 2.68 8.18
N ILE A 103 -10.04 1.76 7.32
CA ILE A 103 -8.61 1.51 7.13
C ILE A 103 -8.26 1.87 5.69
N ALA A 104 -7.54 2.97 5.51
CA ALA A 104 -7.15 3.48 4.22
C ALA A 104 -5.94 2.71 3.64
N PRO A 105 -5.83 2.57 2.30
CA PRO A 105 -4.69 1.87 1.69
C PRO A 105 -3.33 2.45 2.09
N THR A 106 -3.24 3.76 2.26
CA THR A 106 -2.01 4.45 2.67
C THR A 106 -1.58 4.11 4.09
N GLU A 107 -2.50 3.75 4.98
CA GLU A 107 -2.15 3.37 6.35
C GLU A 107 -1.32 2.08 6.39
N TRP A 108 -1.58 1.13 5.49
CA TRP A 108 -0.78 -0.10 5.37
C TRP A 108 0.64 0.19 4.92
N ASN A 109 0.79 0.94 3.84
CA ASN A 109 2.08 1.19 3.20
C ASN A 109 3.02 2.06 4.05
N PHE A 110 2.45 2.97 4.85
CA PHE A 110 3.18 3.88 5.74
C PHE A 110 3.10 3.49 7.23
N HIS A 111 2.54 2.32 7.54
CA HIS A 111 2.57 1.77 8.90
C HIS A 111 4.03 1.66 9.39
N PRO A 112 4.31 1.73 10.71
CA PRO A 112 5.65 1.50 11.25
C PRO A 112 6.31 0.16 10.86
N GLN A 113 5.50 -0.82 10.44
CA GLN A 113 5.94 -2.12 9.90
C GLN A 113 5.61 -2.28 8.41
N GLY A 114 5.28 -1.18 7.73
CA GLY A 114 4.84 -1.13 6.34
C GLY A 114 6.00 -1.08 5.34
N ALA A 115 5.61 -1.01 4.07
CA ALA A 115 6.54 -1.00 2.94
C ALA A 115 7.53 0.17 2.97
N PHE A 116 7.07 1.37 3.34
CA PHE A 116 7.94 2.55 3.38
C PHE A 116 9.10 2.38 4.35
N ILE A 117 8.80 2.06 5.62
CA ILE A 117 9.81 1.87 6.67
C ILE A 117 10.77 0.74 6.28
N THR A 118 10.25 -0.33 5.72
CA THR A 118 11.05 -1.47 5.27
C THR A 118 12.04 -1.08 4.18
N ASP A 119 11.63 -0.28 3.20
CA ASP A 119 12.49 0.13 2.10
C ASP A 119 13.55 1.17 2.51
N VAL A 120 13.20 2.10 3.41
CA VAL A 120 14.16 3.12 3.86
C VAL A 120 15.14 2.59 4.90
N THR A 121 14.77 1.53 5.63
CA THR A 121 15.64 0.94 6.64
C THR A 121 16.85 0.27 5.97
N GLY A 122 18.05 0.76 6.29
CA GLY A 122 19.31 0.23 5.76
C GLY A 122 19.71 0.81 4.40
N LEU A 123 18.97 1.79 3.88
CA LEU A 123 19.29 2.50 2.65
C LEU A 123 20.70 3.12 2.75
N GLN A 124 21.56 2.79 1.79
CA GLN A 124 22.89 3.36 1.67
C GLN A 124 22.85 4.54 0.70
N ALA A 125 23.36 5.69 1.15
CA ALA A 125 23.46 6.90 0.34
C ALA A 125 24.82 7.57 0.58
N PRO A 126 25.41 8.20 -0.44
CA PRO A 126 26.72 8.84 -0.32
C PRO A 126 26.72 10.06 0.61
N ASP A 127 25.57 10.74 0.72
CA ASP A 127 25.38 11.92 1.56
C ASP A 127 23.91 12.07 1.99
N ARG A 128 23.65 13.08 2.83
CA ARG A 128 22.32 13.38 3.37
C ARG A 128 21.31 13.78 2.29
N GLU A 129 21.77 14.50 1.26
CA GLU A 129 20.89 14.97 0.18
C GLU A 129 20.43 13.81 -0.69
N ALA A 130 21.35 12.90 -1.04
CA ALA A 130 21.06 11.67 -1.74
C ALA A 130 20.13 10.76 -0.92
N ALA A 131 20.36 10.63 0.40
CA ALA A 131 19.46 9.88 1.28
C ALA A 131 18.04 10.45 1.25
N ARG A 132 17.93 11.79 1.30
CA ARG A 132 16.64 12.48 1.22
C ARG A 132 15.93 12.21 -0.10
N HIS A 133 16.60 12.41 -1.23
CA HIS A 133 16.00 12.16 -2.55
C HIS A 133 15.57 10.71 -2.74
N LEU A 134 16.35 9.75 -2.24
CA LEU A 134 15.99 8.33 -2.30
C LEU A 134 14.77 8.02 -1.43
N ALA A 135 14.72 8.54 -0.20
CA ALA A 135 13.57 8.36 0.69
C ALA A 135 12.29 9.02 0.12
N GLU A 136 12.40 10.22 -0.44
CA GLU A 136 11.29 10.89 -1.13
C GLU A 136 10.83 10.09 -2.36
N GLY A 137 11.77 9.56 -3.15
CA GLY A 137 11.46 8.69 -4.28
C GLY A 137 10.73 7.41 -3.84
N LEU A 138 11.12 6.81 -2.72
CA LEU A 138 10.44 5.67 -2.13
C LEU A 138 9.02 6.02 -1.66
N ALA A 139 8.85 7.14 -0.94
CA ALA A 139 7.55 7.61 -0.49
C ALA A 139 6.60 7.87 -1.67
N LEU A 140 7.06 8.66 -2.66
CA LEU A 140 6.30 8.94 -3.88
C LEU A 140 5.98 7.66 -4.66
N SER A 141 6.89 6.70 -4.66
CA SER A 141 6.65 5.43 -5.34
C SER A 141 5.55 4.58 -4.72
N LEU A 142 5.09 4.88 -3.51
CA LEU A 142 3.94 4.26 -2.86
C LEU A 142 2.63 5.03 -3.12
N ASP A 143 2.68 6.16 -3.84
CA ASP A 143 1.52 6.99 -4.22
C ASP A 143 0.63 7.40 -3.02
N PRO A 144 1.17 8.15 -2.04
CA PRO A 144 0.38 8.67 -0.92
C PRO A 144 -0.73 9.59 -1.44
N CYS A 145 -1.96 9.43 -0.93
CA CYS A 145 -3.12 10.27 -1.28
C CYS A 145 -3.39 11.41 -0.30
N VAL A 146 -2.50 11.62 0.67
CA VAL A 146 -2.59 12.68 1.68
C VAL A 146 -1.31 13.49 1.67
N GLU A 147 -1.36 14.69 2.23
CA GLU A 147 -0.16 15.48 2.46
C GLU A 147 0.82 14.71 3.36
N TRP A 148 2.10 14.74 3.01
CA TRP A 148 3.16 14.07 3.75
C TRP A 148 4.42 14.92 3.74
N SER A 149 5.27 14.70 4.74
CA SER A 149 6.60 15.29 4.83
C SER A 149 7.56 14.29 5.45
N LEU A 150 8.85 14.41 5.09
CA LEU A 150 9.92 13.67 5.74
C LEU A 150 10.72 14.65 6.59
N THR A 151 10.80 14.35 7.88
CA THR A 151 11.62 15.09 8.84
C THR A 151 12.85 14.26 9.17
N TRP A 152 13.93 14.96 9.49
CA TRP A 152 15.23 14.34 9.77
C TRP A 152 15.71 14.87 11.10
N ASP A 153 15.94 13.98 12.05
CA ASP A 153 16.54 14.36 13.32
C ASP A 153 18.01 14.71 13.07
N GLU A 154 18.40 15.92 13.46
CA GLU A 154 19.78 16.41 13.27
C GLU A 154 20.76 15.85 14.32
N GLY A 155 20.35 14.88 15.14
CA GLY A 155 21.15 14.33 16.23
C GLY A 155 20.82 12.87 16.53
N GLY A 156 21.86 12.05 16.73
CA GLY A 156 21.77 10.64 17.09
C GLY A 156 21.28 10.41 18.52
N GLU A 157 20.03 10.75 18.83
CA GLU A 157 19.36 10.29 20.03
C GLU A 157 17.99 9.72 19.66
N ALA A 158 17.79 8.43 19.90
CA ALA A 158 16.61 7.67 19.50
C ALA A 158 15.32 8.27 20.10
N PRO A 159 14.17 8.22 19.38
CA PRO A 159 12.93 8.78 19.87
C PRO A 159 12.48 8.06 21.13
N ARG A 160 12.34 8.82 22.23
CA ARG A 160 11.73 8.31 23.47
C ARG A 160 10.25 8.10 23.19
N GLY A 161 9.82 6.83 23.23
CA GLY A 161 8.47 6.39 22.90
C GLY A 161 7.38 7.27 23.52
N GLY A 162 6.71 8.04 22.66
CA GLY A 162 5.44 8.68 22.96
C GLY A 162 4.33 7.67 22.71
N ARG A 163 3.61 7.30 23.76
CA ARG A 163 2.34 6.56 23.63
C ARG A 163 1.34 7.49 22.97
N HIS A 164 0.89 7.14 21.77
CA HIS A 164 -0.37 7.66 21.25
C HIS A 164 -1.39 6.53 21.30
N ALA A 165 -2.53 6.86 21.92
CA ALA A 165 -3.67 6.01 22.15
C ALA A 165 -4.43 5.72 20.84
#